data_AF-N9FNV5-F1
#
_entry.id   AF-N9FNV5-F1
#
_cell.length_a   1.000
_cell.length_b   1.000
_cell.length_c   1.000
_cell.angle_alpha   90.00
_cell.angle_beta   90.00
_cell.angle_gamma   90.00
#
_symmetry.space_group_name_H-M   'P 1'
#
loop_
_entity.id
_entity.type
_entity.pdbx_description
1 polymer ?
#
loop_
_entity_poly.entity_id
_entity_poly.type
_entity_poly.pdbx_seq_one_letter_code
_entity_poly.pdbx_strand_id
1 'polypeptide(L)'
;MKMFTKLALVSSMAISANAMAMQSMDDAALSAATGQDGINLGIGISKIEIEKVLIHDNDGLDSTLVGLGGTDTAGAIVIKGNATQTNGIVITPGTTTLPSHNLADITIDTDAGAGGGNTAFLNVAAQVSGLNIAIGEIGVSASGTAGTTNIRRGNDSANYNAILSGLTLKTGVTSANIQLGAAPQGAMIVLNTTMTGGLEITDLGILDNSTANAAASRPAGEIRIGSIKVADAGLTDLSVNAKVSVFGASATTGNGYLQVITGSGASTPKTDIYVSSVKLGSAAAGSIGDVEVQGMQTYYNVGAGDVAGTRITISGH
;
A
#
# COMPACT_ATOMS: atom_id res chain seq x y z
N MET A 1 -7.11 76.13 46.65
CA MET A 1 -6.20 75.28 45.82
C MET A 1 -6.09 73.81 46.25
N LYS A 2 -6.66 73.36 47.39
CA LYS A 2 -6.60 71.95 47.84
C LYS A 2 -7.43 70.94 47.01
N MET A 3 -8.25 71.41 46.07
CA MET A 3 -9.05 70.55 45.18
C MET A 3 -8.34 70.18 43.86
N PHE A 4 -7.35 70.97 43.42
CA PHE A 4 -6.59 70.69 42.19
C PHE A 4 -5.60 69.53 42.35
N THR A 5 -5.02 69.37 43.55
CA THR A 5 -4.07 68.29 43.84
C THR A 5 -4.75 66.93 43.94
N LYS A 6 -6.02 66.89 44.39
CA LYS A 6 -6.82 65.66 44.41
C LYS A 6 -7.27 65.23 43.01
N LEU A 7 -7.62 66.19 42.15
CA LEU A 7 -8.02 65.89 40.78
C LEU A 7 -6.83 65.38 39.96
N ALA A 8 -5.63 65.94 40.12
CA ALA A 8 -4.42 65.43 39.46
C ALA A 8 -4.04 64.01 39.92
N LEU A 9 -4.22 63.68 41.20
CA LEU A 9 -3.94 62.34 41.73
C LEU A 9 -4.96 61.31 41.23
N VAL A 10 -6.25 61.66 41.19
CA VAL A 10 -7.32 60.79 40.64
C VAL A 10 -7.17 60.62 39.12
N SER A 11 -6.70 61.63 38.38
CA SER A 11 -6.37 61.52 36.95
C SER A 11 -5.14 60.63 36.68
N SER A 12 -4.18 60.56 37.61
CA SER A 12 -2.98 59.72 37.46
C SER A 12 -3.25 58.22 37.68
N MET A 13 -4.27 57.87 38.49
CA MET A 13 -4.69 56.48 38.69
C MET A 13 -5.60 55.95 37.56
N ALA A 14 -6.28 56.84 36.84
CA ALA A 14 -7.18 56.47 35.74
C ALA A 14 -6.47 56.21 34.39
N ILE A 15 -5.19 56.59 34.24
CA ILE A 15 -4.46 56.53 32.96
C ILE A 15 -3.38 55.42 32.93
N SER A 16 -3.05 54.75 34.03
CA SER A 16 -2.12 53.61 34.02
C SER A 16 -2.76 52.24 34.27
N ALA A 17 -4.09 52.14 34.09
CA ALA A 17 -4.84 50.88 34.03
C ALA A 17 -4.53 50.04 32.76
N ASN A 18 -3.29 50.11 32.24
CA ASN A 18 -2.84 49.39 31.05
C ASN A 18 -1.50 48.68 31.27
N ALA A 19 -1.00 48.55 32.50
CA ALA A 19 -0.02 47.51 32.82
C ALA A 19 -0.77 46.18 32.95
N MET A 20 -1.26 45.67 31.81
CA MET A 20 -1.64 44.27 31.67
C MET A 20 -0.46 43.47 32.21
N ALA A 21 -0.71 42.72 33.28
CA ALA A 21 0.16 41.63 33.66
C ALA A 21 0.40 40.80 32.41
N MET A 22 1.64 40.80 31.90
CA MET A 22 2.06 39.71 31.02
C MET A 22 2.02 38.48 31.91
N GLN A 23 0.86 37.82 31.88
CA GLN A 23 0.64 36.49 32.42
C GLN A 23 1.83 35.66 31.96
N SER A 24 2.58 35.05 32.89
CA SER A 24 3.50 34.00 32.47
C SER A 24 2.63 33.02 31.72
N MET A 25 2.90 32.84 30.43
CA MET A 25 2.38 31.73 29.67
C MET A 25 2.87 30.48 30.41
N ASP A 26 2.05 30.02 31.35
CA ASP A 26 2.16 28.71 31.97
C ASP A 26 2.27 27.74 30.81
N ASP A 27 3.29 26.88 30.76
CA ASP A 27 3.51 25.96 29.64
C ASP A 27 2.24 25.12 29.38
N ALA A 28 1.37 24.94 30.38
CA ALA A 28 0.03 24.36 30.25
C ALA A 28 -0.93 25.18 29.37
N ALA A 29 -0.91 26.51 29.47
CA ALA A 29 -1.69 27.41 28.61
C ALA A 29 -1.09 27.53 27.20
N LEU A 30 0.23 27.41 27.04
CA LEU A 30 0.88 27.34 25.72
C LEU A 30 0.73 25.96 25.06
N SER A 31 0.67 24.88 25.84
CA SER A 31 0.31 23.53 25.39
C SER A 31 -1.16 23.46 24.95
N ALA A 32 -2.06 24.12 25.68
CA ALA A 32 -3.46 24.27 25.28
C ALA A 32 -3.66 25.24 24.09
N ALA A 33 -2.83 26.27 23.95
CA ALA A 33 -2.91 27.25 22.84
C ALA A 33 -2.19 26.80 21.56
N THR A 34 -1.18 25.94 21.66
CA THR A 34 -0.65 25.21 20.50
C THR A 34 -1.52 24.01 20.14
N GLY A 35 -2.42 23.57 21.04
CA GLY A 35 -3.55 22.68 20.70
C GLY A 35 -3.14 21.48 19.86
N GLN A 36 -1.94 20.95 20.09
CA GLN A 36 -1.46 19.80 19.34
C GLN A 36 -1.97 18.54 20.03
N ASP A 37 -3.30 18.36 19.94
CA ASP A 37 -3.93 17.03 19.87
C ASP A 37 -3.41 16.38 18.58
N GLY A 38 -2.16 15.93 18.64
CA GLY A 38 -1.39 15.42 17.52
C GLY A 38 -1.18 16.36 16.32
N ILE A 39 -0.43 15.86 15.35
CA ILE A 39 -0.30 16.44 13.99
C ILE A 39 -1.13 15.57 13.05
N ASN A 40 -2.14 16.16 12.41
CA ASN A 40 -2.90 15.51 11.34
C ASN A 40 -2.35 15.93 9.97
N LEU A 41 -1.79 14.98 9.23
CA LEU A 41 -1.33 15.17 7.86
C LEU A 41 -2.23 14.39 6.90
N GLY A 42 -2.98 15.12 6.07
CA GLY A 42 -3.82 14.56 5.01
C GLY A 42 -3.17 14.67 3.63
N ILE A 43 -3.12 13.57 2.88
CA ILE A 43 -2.69 13.58 1.48
C ILE A 43 -3.93 13.54 0.57
N GLY A 44 -4.37 14.71 0.13
CA GLY A 44 -5.55 14.90 -0.71
C GLY A 44 -5.23 14.90 -2.20
N ILE A 45 -5.07 13.72 -2.81
CA ILE A 45 -4.96 13.58 -4.27
C ILE A 45 -6.22 12.92 -4.83
N SER A 46 -7.04 13.62 -5.60
CA SER A 46 -8.35 13.06 -6.01
C SER A 46 -8.24 11.95 -7.07
N LYS A 47 -7.14 11.90 -7.83
CA LYS A 47 -6.93 10.95 -8.94
C LYS A 47 -5.47 10.93 -9.39
N ILE A 48 -4.95 9.76 -9.76
CA ILE A 48 -3.69 9.63 -10.51
C ILE A 48 -4.00 9.00 -11.86
N GLU A 49 -3.51 9.63 -12.94
CA GLU A 49 -3.60 9.07 -14.30
C GLU A 49 -2.22 9.06 -14.94
N ILE A 50 -1.81 7.87 -15.38
CA ILE A 50 -0.57 7.67 -16.12
C ILE A 50 -0.95 7.15 -17.50
N GLU A 51 -0.72 7.96 -18.54
CA GLU A 51 -1.09 7.63 -19.92
C GLU A 51 -0.44 6.32 -20.38
N LYS A 52 0.88 6.20 -20.19
CA LYS A 52 1.67 5.00 -20.52
C LYS A 52 2.82 4.82 -19.54
N VAL A 53 3.08 3.58 -19.13
CA VAL A 53 4.32 3.18 -18.44
C VAL A 53 5.15 2.36 -19.40
N LEU A 54 6.44 2.69 -19.51
CA LEU A 54 7.40 1.99 -20.33
C LEU A 54 8.59 1.60 -19.45
N ILE A 55 8.79 0.29 -19.26
CA ILE A 55 9.96 -0.24 -18.56
C ILE A 55 10.87 -0.81 -19.63
N HIS A 56 12.06 -0.22 -19.73
CA HIS A 56 13.00 -0.44 -20.80
C HIS A 56 14.05 -1.47 -20.40
N ASP A 57 14.14 -2.54 -21.17
CA ASP A 57 15.20 -3.53 -21.12
C ASP A 57 16.19 -3.25 -22.25
N ASN A 58 17.45 -2.96 -21.91
CA ASN A 58 18.38 -2.31 -22.83
C ASN A 58 19.29 -3.28 -23.59
N ASP A 59 19.56 -4.43 -23.00
CA ASP A 59 20.38 -5.52 -23.53
C ASP A 59 19.50 -6.61 -24.15
N GLY A 60 18.27 -6.80 -23.68
CA GLY A 60 17.38 -7.81 -24.23
C GLY A 60 17.79 -9.23 -23.83
N LEU A 61 17.00 -10.22 -24.23
CA LEU A 61 17.29 -11.61 -23.90
C LEU A 61 18.49 -12.14 -24.70
N ASP A 62 19.47 -12.68 -23.97
CA ASP A 62 20.74 -13.21 -24.48
C ASP A 62 20.54 -14.25 -25.61
N SER A 63 21.09 -13.97 -26.79
CA SER A 63 20.99 -14.82 -27.98
C SER A 63 21.76 -16.14 -27.86
N THR A 64 22.69 -16.24 -26.90
CA THR A 64 23.49 -17.44 -26.63
C THR A 64 22.78 -18.46 -25.73
N LEU A 65 21.69 -18.06 -25.07
CA LEU A 65 20.85 -18.96 -24.28
C LEU A 65 20.02 -19.88 -25.20
N VAL A 66 20.54 -21.08 -25.43
CA VAL A 66 19.93 -22.10 -26.30
C VAL A 66 18.52 -22.45 -25.84
N GLY A 67 17.54 -22.33 -26.74
CA GLY A 67 16.15 -22.74 -26.51
C GLY A 67 15.21 -21.64 -26.03
N LEU A 68 15.71 -20.41 -25.77
CA LEU A 68 14.90 -19.28 -25.30
C LEU A 68 14.60 -18.23 -26.38
N GLY A 69 15.20 -18.34 -27.57
CA GLY A 69 14.90 -17.47 -28.72
C GLY A 69 15.36 -16.01 -28.56
N GLY A 70 16.41 -15.77 -27.75
CA GLY A 70 16.99 -14.44 -27.53
C GLY A 70 17.54 -13.79 -28.80
N THR A 71 17.59 -12.46 -28.80
CA THR A 71 18.02 -11.65 -29.96
C THR A 71 18.98 -10.52 -29.58
N ASP A 72 19.39 -10.42 -28.31
CA ASP A 72 20.20 -9.30 -27.77
C ASP A 72 19.64 -7.91 -28.14
N THR A 73 18.32 -7.83 -28.39
CA THR A 73 17.65 -6.63 -28.86
C THR A 73 16.81 -6.06 -27.74
N ALA A 74 16.96 -4.76 -27.50
CA ALA A 74 16.27 -4.05 -26.43
C ALA A 74 14.73 -4.21 -26.49
N GLY A 75 14.15 -4.71 -25.41
CA GLY A 75 12.71 -4.85 -25.21
C GLY A 75 12.14 -3.76 -24.30
N ALA A 76 10.82 -3.66 -24.25
CA ALA A 76 10.14 -2.86 -23.25
C ALA A 76 8.85 -3.56 -22.80
N ILE A 77 8.59 -3.51 -21.50
CA ILE A 77 7.26 -3.75 -20.94
C ILE A 77 6.48 -2.45 -21.07
N VAL A 78 5.28 -2.54 -21.64
CA VAL A 78 4.43 -1.42 -21.97
C VAL A 78 3.10 -1.62 -21.29
N ILE A 79 2.70 -0.64 -20.47
CA ILE A 79 1.38 -0.57 -19.87
C ILE A 79 0.67 0.62 -20.51
N LYS A 80 -0.46 0.36 -21.19
CA LYS A 80 -1.22 1.38 -21.93
C LYS A 80 -2.73 1.16 -21.76
N GLY A 81 -3.53 2.16 -22.13
CA GLY A 81 -4.99 2.01 -22.14
C GLY A 81 -5.47 0.83 -22.99
N ASN A 82 -6.62 0.27 -22.64
CA ASN A 82 -7.31 -0.81 -23.36
C ASN A 82 -8.72 -0.33 -23.81
N ALA A 83 -9.60 -1.25 -24.20
CA ALA A 83 -10.96 -0.90 -24.64
C ALA A 83 -11.84 -0.26 -23.54
N THR A 84 -11.49 -0.43 -22.26
CA THR A 84 -12.29 0.03 -21.10
C THR A 84 -11.58 1.11 -20.26
N GLN A 85 -10.26 1.28 -20.40
CA GLN A 85 -9.43 2.27 -19.71
C GLN A 85 -8.67 3.13 -20.73
N THR A 86 -8.82 4.47 -20.67
CA THR A 86 -8.12 5.40 -21.55
C THR A 86 -6.63 5.52 -21.26
N ASN A 87 -6.23 5.35 -20.00
CA ASN A 87 -4.86 5.49 -19.50
C ASN A 87 -4.31 4.13 -19.05
N GLY A 88 -2.99 3.94 -19.09
CA GLY A 88 -2.33 2.69 -18.68
C GLY A 88 -2.47 2.39 -17.20
N ILE A 89 -2.42 3.39 -16.33
CA ILE A 89 -2.71 3.23 -14.90
C ILE A 89 -3.62 4.38 -14.46
N VAL A 90 -4.74 4.03 -13.83
CA VAL A 90 -5.65 4.97 -13.17
C VAL A 90 -5.84 4.53 -11.73
N ILE A 91 -5.56 5.42 -10.78
CA ILE A 91 -5.78 5.19 -9.35
C ILE A 91 -6.80 6.21 -8.87
N THR A 92 -7.91 5.72 -8.30
CA THR A 92 -8.96 6.53 -7.68
C THR A 92 -9.25 6.02 -6.27
N PRO A 93 -9.84 6.87 -5.41
CA PRO A 93 -10.41 6.40 -4.16
C PRO A 93 -11.44 5.28 -4.41
N GLY A 94 -11.41 4.28 -3.54
CA GLY A 94 -12.35 3.17 -3.48
C GLY A 94 -13.77 3.62 -3.12
N THR A 95 -14.74 2.71 -3.15
CA THR A 95 -16.11 3.01 -2.67
C THR A 95 -16.16 3.22 -1.16
N THR A 96 -15.21 2.65 -0.42
CA THR A 96 -14.96 2.87 1.01
C THR A 96 -13.77 3.81 1.18
N THR A 97 -14.05 5.10 1.33
CA THR A 97 -13.03 6.13 1.56
C THR A 97 -12.89 6.47 3.03
N LEU A 98 -11.77 7.09 3.40
CA LEU A 98 -11.64 7.71 4.72
C LEU A 98 -12.70 8.81 4.89
N PRO A 99 -13.20 9.06 6.12
CA PRO A 99 -14.13 10.16 6.39
C PRO A 99 -13.60 11.55 5.95
N SER A 100 -12.28 11.72 5.98
CA SER A 100 -11.58 12.93 5.52
C SER A 100 -11.57 13.12 4.00
N HIS A 101 -11.93 12.08 3.21
CA HIS A 101 -11.80 12.02 1.76
C HIS A 101 -10.35 12.12 1.23
N ASN A 102 -9.34 12.03 2.11
CA ASN A 102 -7.93 11.92 1.72
C ASN A 102 -7.60 10.48 1.29
N LEU A 103 -6.51 10.30 0.53
CA LEU A 103 -6.01 8.94 0.26
C LEU A 103 -5.35 8.34 1.49
N ALA A 104 -4.71 9.18 2.29
CA ALA A 104 -4.12 8.78 3.54
C ALA A 104 -4.27 9.89 4.57
N ASP A 105 -4.63 9.49 5.79
CA ASP A 105 -4.56 10.31 6.99
C ASP A 105 -3.49 9.74 7.91
N ILE A 106 -2.58 10.59 8.35
CA ILE A 106 -1.58 10.24 9.35
C ILE A 106 -1.80 11.13 10.56
N THR A 107 -2.06 10.51 11.70
CA THR A 107 -2.15 11.17 13.01
C THR A 107 -0.94 10.77 13.84
N ILE A 108 -0.14 11.76 14.23
CA ILE A 108 1.05 11.58 15.07
C ILE A 108 0.76 12.18 16.44
N ASP A 109 0.90 11.39 17.50
CA ASP A 109 0.64 11.82 18.88
C ASP A 109 1.72 11.30 19.84
N THR A 110 1.99 12.03 20.91
CA THR A 110 3.00 11.69 21.92
C THR A 110 2.36 11.55 23.30
N ASP A 111 2.65 10.46 24.00
CA ASP A 111 2.19 10.21 25.37
C ASP A 111 3.39 10.06 26.32
N ALA A 112 3.29 10.63 27.53
CA ALA A 112 4.35 10.59 28.53
C ALA A 112 4.52 9.19 29.19
N GLY A 113 3.58 8.28 28.98
CA GLY A 113 3.46 7.00 29.66
C GLY A 113 3.02 7.15 31.11
N ALA A 114 2.79 6.03 31.79
CA ALA A 114 2.54 6.00 33.22
C ALA A 114 3.83 6.41 33.96
N GLY A 115 3.93 7.70 34.30
CA GLY A 115 5.17 8.35 34.73
C GLY A 115 6.05 7.57 35.72
N GLY A 116 7.37 7.67 35.48
CA GLY A 116 8.44 7.01 36.23
C GLY A 116 9.30 6.12 35.32
N GLY A 117 10.43 6.63 34.82
CA GLY A 117 11.33 5.92 33.90
C GLY A 117 11.12 6.27 32.41
N ASN A 118 11.74 5.52 31.50
CA ASN A 118 11.63 5.73 30.04
C ASN A 118 10.31 5.16 29.48
N THR A 119 9.17 5.66 29.96
CA THR A 119 7.82 5.17 29.61
C THR A 119 7.12 5.95 28.50
N ALA A 120 7.70 7.06 28.04
CA ALA A 120 7.11 7.86 26.97
C ALA A 120 7.09 7.10 25.64
N PHE A 121 6.06 7.36 24.84
CA PHE A 121 5.89 6.76 23.51
C PHE A 121 5.27 7.73 22.51
N LEU A 122 5.69 7.60 21.26
CA LEU A 122 5.10 8.25 20.10
C LEU A 122 4.16 7.25 19.43
N ASN A 123 2.90 7.60 19.25
CA ASN A 123 1.94 6.84 18.46
C ASN A 123 1.77 7.49 17.09
N VAL A 124 1.91 6.70 16.03
CA VAL A 124 1.62 7.11 14.65
C VAL A 124 0.54 6.19 14.10
N ALA A 125 -0.67 6.72 14.00
CA ALA A 125 -1.79 6.06 13.34
C ALA A 125 -1.84 6.51 11.88
N ALA A 126 -1.70 5.57 10.96
CA ALA A 126 -1.87 5.80 9.54
C ALA A 126 -3.13 5.08 9.07
N GLN A 127 -4.00 5.78 8.36
CA GLN A 127 -5.16 5.20 7.69
C GLN A 127 -5.03 5.51 6.21
N VAL A 128 -5.27 4.51 5.37
CA VAL A 128 -5.26 4.63 3.91
C VAL A 128 -6.65 4.27 3.42
N SER A 129 -7.22 5.15 2.60
CA SER A 129 -8.49 4.90 1.91
C SER A 129 -8.39 3.62 1.09
N GLY A 130 -9.52 2.93 0.91
CA GLY A 130 -9.60 1.92 -0.15
C GLY A 130 -9.20 2.54 -1.48
N LEU A 131 -8.55 1.78 -2.35
CA LEU A 131 -8.10 2.23 -3.66
C LEU A 131 -8.76 1.36 -4.75
N ASN A 132 -9.22 2.01 -5.81
CA ASN A 132 -9.51 1.37 -7.08
C ASN A 132 -8.33 1.63 -8.02
N ILE A 133 -7.57 0.58 -8.31
CA ILE A 133 -6.43 0.63 -9.22
C ILE A 133 -6.83 -0.07 -10.51
N ALA A 134 -7.00 0.68 -11.59
CA ALA A 134 -7.23 0.14 -12.92
C ALA A 134 -5.91 0.16 -13.69
N ILE A 135 -5.46 -1.02 -14.12
CA ILE A 135 -4.29 -1.21 -14.97
C ILE A 135 -4.80 -1.64 -16.34
N GLY A 136 -4.44 -0.87 -17.36
CA GLY A 136 -4.75 -1.19 -18.75
C GLY A 136 -3.94 -2.38 -19.27
N GLU A 137 -3.95 -2.58 -20.59
CA GLU A 137 -3.28 -3.70 -21.22
C GLU A 137 -1.76 -3.66 -20.95
N ILE A 138 -1.20 -4.81 -20.57
CA ILE A 138 0.24 -4.99 -20.40
C ILE A 138 0.74 -5.84 -21.56
N GLY A 139 1.74 -5.34 -22.27
CA GLY A 139 2.38 -6.06 -23.35
C GLY A 139 3.88 -5.82 -23.38
N VAL A 140 4.53 -6.53 -24.28
CA VAL A 140 5.95 -6.37 -24.60
C VAL A 140 6.10 -5.85 -26.01
N SER A 141 7.10 -5.03 -26.26
CA SER A 141 7.43 -4.55 -27.60
C SER A 141 8.91 -4.19 -27.67
N ALA A 142 9.48 -4.16 -28.87
CA ALA A 142 10.80 -3.58 -29.09
C ALA A 142 10.87 -2.16 -28.52
N SER A 143 11.91 -1.88 -27.76
CA SER A 143 12.09 -0.57 -27.19
C SER A 143 12.59 0.42 -28.24
N GLY A 144 12.07 1.66 -28.22
CA GLY A 144 12.61 2.73 -29.05
C GLY A 144 14.04 3.11 -28.66
N THR A 145 14.70 3.94 -29.47
CA THR A 145 16.04 4.46 -29.14
C THR A 145 15.91 5.70 -28.25
N ALA A 146 16.76 5.83 -27.23
CA ALA A 146 16.76 7.04 -26.40
C ALA A 146 17.06 8.26 -27.28
N GLY A 147 16.14 9.22 -27.32
CA GLY A 147 16.27 10.41 -28.17
C GLY A 147 17.41 11.31 -27.67
N THR A 148 18.21 11.84 -28.60
CA THR A 148 19.24 12.85 -28.27
C THR A 148 18.64 14.25 -28.08
N THR A 149 17.38 14.45 -28.50
CA THR A 149 16.67 15.75 -28.47
C THR A 149 15.34 15.72 -27.70
N ASN A 150 14.83 14.54 -27.33
CA ASN A 150 13.60 14.36 -26.55
C ASN A 150 13.86 13.30 -25.46
N ILE A 151 13.37 13.56 -24.24
CA ILE A 151 13.48 12.64 -23.09
C ILE A 151 12.65 11.36 -23.24
N ARG A 152 11.76 11.27 -24.24
CA ARG A 152 10.89 10.11 -24.47
C ARG A 152 11.56 9.09 -25.38
N ARG A 153 11.91 7.91 -24.84
CA ARG A 153 12.43 6.75 -25.60
C ARG A 153 11.33 6.05 -26.41
N GLY A 154 10.14 5.87 -25.83
CA GLY A 154 9.00 5.25 -26.53
C GLY A 154 9.23 3.77 -26.86
N ASN A 155 8.26 3.17 -27.55
CA ASN A 155 8.29 1.77 -27.95
C ASN A 155 7.79 1.58 -29.39
N ASP A 156 8.19 0.50 -30.05
CA ASP A 156 7.68 0.15 -31.37
C ASP A 156 6.25 -0.40 -31.25
N SER A 157 5.29 0.37 -31.73
CA SER A 157 3.88 -0.02 -31.70
C SER A 157 3.52 -1.13 -32.68
N ALA A 158 4.32 -1.35 -33.74
CA ALA A 158 4.10 -2.43 -34.70
C ALA A 158 4.61 -3.79 -34.18
N ASN A 159 5.51 -3.77 -33.20
CA ASN A 159 6.06 -4.97 -32.54
C ASN A 159 5.38 -5.27 -31.19
N TYR A 160 4.25 -4.61 -30.90
CA TYR A 160 3.58 -4.79 -29.62
C TYR A 160 2.83 -6.11 -29.53
N ASN A 161 3.14 -6.89 -28.50
CA ASN A 161 2.51 -8.15 -28.16
C ASN A 161 1.84 -8.05 -26.77
N ALA A 162 0.51 -8.08 -26.73
CA ALA A 162 -0.24 -8.07 -25.48
C ALA A 162 -0.03 -9.39 -24.72
N ILE A 163 0.21 -9.31 -23.40
CA ILE A 163 0.37 -10.46 -22.50
C ILE A 163 -0.77 -10.49 -21.48
N LEU A 164 -1.16 -9.32 -20.94
CA LEU A 164 -2.32 -9.20 -20.06
C LEU A 164 -3.32 -8.23 -20.68
N SER A 165 -4.60 -8.56 -20.66
CA SER A 165 -5.69 -7.69 -21.12
C SER A 165 -5.87 -6.43 -20.27
N GLY A 166 -5.21 -6.38 -19.11
CA GLY A 166 -5.44 -5.43 -18.02
C GLY A 166 -6.11 -6.10 -16.83
N LEU A 167 -6.13 -5.40 -15.70
CA LEU A 167 -6.80 -5.85 -14.48
C LEU A 167 -7.26 -4.66 -13.64
N THR A 168 -8.36 -4.85 -12.91
CA THR A 168 -8.77 -3.90 -11.87
C THR A 168 -8.55 -4.52 -10.50
N LEU A 169 -7.89 -3.77 -9.62
CA LEU A 169 -7.63 -4.13 -8.24
C LEU A 169 -8.43 -3.22 -7.32
N LYS A 170 -9.26 -3.79 -6.46
CA LYS A 170 -9.96 -3.04 -5.41
C LYS A 170 -9.39 -3.40 -4.06
N THR A 171 -9.02 -2.39 -3.27
CA THR A 171 -8.55 -2.56 -1.90
C THR A 171 -9.52 -1.89 -0.93
N GLY A 172 -9.72 -2.51 0.23
CA GLY A 172 -10.44 -1.90 1.36
C GLY A 172 -9.60 -0.86 2.10
N VAL A 173 -10.25 -0.09 2.99
CA VAL A 173 -9.57 0.80 3.94
C VAL A 173 -8.58 -0.03 4.76
N THR A 174 -7.37 0.50 4.95
CA THR A 174 -6.31 -0.18 5.69
C THR A 174 -5.81 0.77 6.79
N SER A 175 -5.72 0.28 8.03
CA SER A 175 -5.24 1.05 9.18
C SER A 175 -3.98 0.42 9.79
N ALA A 176 -2.96 1.23 10.03
CA ALA A 176 -1.70 0.80 10.61
C ALA A 176 -1.40 1.64 11.86
N ASN A 177 -0.89 1.02 12.92
CA ASN A 177 -0.42 1.73 14.09
C ASN A 177 1.05 1.41 14.38
N ILE A 178 1.87 2.44 14.49
CA ILE A 178 3.29 2.35 14.83
C ILE A 178 3.49 3.02 16.19
N GLN A 179 4.14 2.34 17.13
CA GLN A 179 4.51 2.93 18.43
C GLN A 179 6.01 2.90 18.66
N LEU A 180 6.60 4.08 18.83
CA LEU A 180 8.03 4.26 19.04
C LEU A 180 8.30 4.70 20.49
N GLY A 181 9.08 3.94 21.25
CA GLY A 181 9.40 4.24 22.66
C GLY A 181 9.18 3.05 23.59
N ALA A 182 8.73 3.29 24.82
CA ALA A 182 8.16 2.21 25.62
C ALA A 182 6.93 1.67 24.88
N ALA A 183 6.81 0.37 24.71
CA ALA A 183 5.69 -0.23 23.98
C ALA A 183 4.74 -0.92 24.97
N PRO A 184 3.79 -0.21 25.62
CA PRO A 184 2.77 -0.85 26.47
C PRO A 184 1.97 -1.91 25.72
N GLN A 185 1.83 -1.78 24.39
CA GLN A 185 1.12 -2.72 23.52
C GLN A 185 1.95 -3.94 23.08
N GLY A 186 3.13 -4.17 23.66
CA GLY A 186 3.88 -5.42 23.53
C GLY A 186 4.74 -5.61 22.27
N ALA A 187 4.73 -4.66 21.31
CA ALA A 187 5.66 -4.60 20.17
C ALA A 187 5.77 -3.17 19.59
N MET A 188 6.93 -2.83 19.01
CA MET A 188 7.22 -1.50 18.40
C MET A 188 6.37 -1.21 17.13
N ILE A 189 5.94 -2.24 16.42
CA ILE A 189 5.08 -2.12 15.23
C ILE A 189 3.99 -3.18 15.32
N VAL A 190 2.72 -2.75 15.39
CA VAL A 190 1.57 -3.65 15.36
C VAL A 190 0.72 -3.31 14.14
N LEU A 191 0.91 -4.08 13.08
CA LEU A 191 0.09 -4.01 11.88
C LEU A 191 -1.09 -4.97 12.05
N ASN A 192 -2.20 -4.44 12.58
CA ASN A 192 -3.47 -5.18 12.69
C ASN A 192 -4.52 -4.44 11.88
N THR A 193 -4.60 -4.77 10.59
CA THR A 193 -5.53 -4.16 9.66
C THR A 193 -6.45 -5.21 9.06
N THR A 194 -7.71 -4.83 8.90
CA THR A 194 -8.69 -5.58 8.13
C THR A 194 -8.93 -4.82 6.83
N MET A 195 -8.58 -5.40 5.68
CA MET A 195 -9.04 -4.85 4.40
C MET A 195 -10.54 -5.13 4.29
N THR A 196 -11.36 -4.13 4.61
CA THR A 196 -12.82 -4.24 4.53
C THR A 196 -13.25 -4.50 3.09
N GLY A 197 -13.90 -5.64 2.83
CA GLY A 197 -14.27 -6.11 1.49
C GLY A 197 -13.26 -7.02 0.78
N GLY A 198 -12.13 -7.35 1.43
CA GLY A 198 -11.13 -8.28 0.90
C GLY A 198 -10.31 -7.71 -0.27
N LEU A 199 -9.56 -8.58 -0.95
CA LEU A 199 -8.91 -8.26 -2.23
C LEU A 199 -9.74 -8.87 -3.36
N GLU A 200 -10.25 -8.03 -4.25
CA GLU A 200 -10.94 -8.46 -5.47
C GLU A 200 -10.11 -8.05 -6.70
N ILE A 201 -9.74 -9.04 -7.52
CA ILE A 201 -9.15 -8.84 -8.84
C ILE A 201 -10.22 -9.18 -9.88
N THR A 202 -10.60 -8.24 -10.74
CA THR A 202 -11.56 -8.49 -11.82
C THR A 202 -10.93 -8.31 -13.20
N ASP A 203 -11.53 -9.00 -14.18
CA ASP A 203 -11.22 -8.86 -15.60
C ASP A 203 -9.79 -9.23 -16.03
N LEU A 204 -9.12 -10.08 -15.24
CA LEU A 204 -7.78 -10.56 -15.55
C LEU A 204 -7.82 -11.59 -16.70
N GLY A 205 -7.21 -11.25 -17.83
CA GLY A 205 -6.93 -12.16 -18.94
C GLY A 205 -5.43 -12.31 -19.14
N ILE A 206 -4.95 -13.56 -19.19
CA ILE A 206 -3.58 -13.91 -19.59
C ILE A 206 -3.64 -14.40 -21.03
N LEU A 207 -3.01 -13.65 -21.94
CA LEU A 207 -2.95 -13.97 -23.36
C LEU A 207 -1.71 -14.82 -23.65
N ASP A 208 -1.94 -16.02 -24.17
CA ASP A 208 -0.93 -16.87 -24.77
C ASP A 208 -0.96 -16.73 -26.30
N ASN A 209 -0.15 -15.80 -26.79
CA ASN A 209 0.00 -15.57 -28.22
C ASN A 209 0.88 -16.62 -28.92
N SER A 210 1.52 -17.56 -28.19
CA SER A 210 2.40 -18.58 -28.78
C SER A 210 1.66 -19.57 -29.67
N THR A 211 0.34 -19.70 -29.49
CA THR A 211 -0.51 -20.64 -30.24
C THR A 211 -1.33 -19.98 -31.35
N ALA A 212 -1.20 -18.66 -31.52
CA ALA A 212 -1.86 -17.89 -32.56
C ALA A 212 -1.27 -18.22 -33.94
N ASN A 213 -2.12 -18.50 -34.93
CA ASN A 213 -1.69 -18.78 -36.30
C ASN A 213 -2.62 -18.09 -37.29
N ALA A 214 -2.09 -17.04 -37.94
CA ALA A 214 -2.82 -16.25 -38.92
C ALA A 214 -3.21 -17.03 -40.19
N ALA A 215 -2.40 -18.02 -40.61
CA ALA A 215 -2.69 -18.85 -41.77
C ALA A 215 -3.79 -19.89 -41.51
N ALA A 216 -3.99 -20.27 -40.23
CA ALA A 216 -5.02 -21.20 -39.80
C ALA A 216 -6.23 -20.51 -39.12
N SER A 217 -6.31 -19.17 -39.14
CA SER A 217 -7.32 -18.36 -38.45
C SER A 217 -7.50 -18.73 -36.97
N ARG A 218 -6.43 -19.16 -36.30
CA ARG A 218 -6.43 -19.50 -34.87
C ARG A 218 -6.02 -18.28 -34.05
N PRO A 219 -6.93 -17.68 -33.27
CA PRO A 219 -6.58 -16.59 -32.37
C PRO A 219 -5.65 -17.07 -31.24
N ALA A 220 -5.01 -16.14 -30.55
CA ALA A 220 -4.25 -16.41 -29.33
C ALA A 220 -5.12 -17.12 -28.29
N GLY A 221 -4.55 -18.08 -27.58
CA GLY A 221 -5.20 -18.64 -26.41
C GLY A 221 -5.31 -17.57 -25.32
N GLU A 222 -6.45 -17.51 -24.63
CA GLU A 222 -6.62 -16.62 -23.48
C GLU A 222 -7.11 -17.47 -22.29
N ILE A 223 -6.45 -17.31 -21.14
CA ILE A 223 -7.01 -17.73 -19.85
C ILE A 223 -7.63 -16.49 -19.24
N ARG A 224 -8.96 -16.48 -19.13
CA ARG A 224 -9.70 -15.36 -18.55
C ARG A 224 -10.33 -15.76 -17.24
N ILE A 225 -10.14 -14.91 -16.25
CA ILE A 225 -10.67 -15.06 -14.90
C ILE A 225 -11.64 -13.92 -14.64
N GLY A 226 -12.90 -14.25 -14.33
CA GLY A 226 -13.94 -13.24 -14.09
C GLY A 226 -13.67 -12.43 -12.83
N SER A 227 -13.44 -13.13 -11.71
CA SER A 227 -12.96 -12.52 -10.47
C SER A 227 -12.12 -13.51 -9.67
N ILE A 228 -11.11 -13.00 -8.97
CA ILE A 228 -10.45 -13.68 -7.86
C ILE A 228 -10.78 -12.89 -6.61
N LYS A 229 -11.40 -13.54 -5.63
CA LYS A 229 -11.69 -12.96 -4.31
C LYS A 229 -10.86 -13.67 -3.27
N VAL A 230 -10.21 -12.89 -2.42
CA VAL A 230 -9.40 -13.36 -1.30
C VAL A 230 -9.92 -12.69 -0.04
N ALA A 231 -10.45 -13.49 0.88
CA ALA A 231 -11.01 -13.05 2.15
C ALA A 231 -10.70 -14.08 3.26
N ASP A 232 -10.90 -13.68 4.50
CA ASP A 232 -10.84 -14.58 5.64
C ASP A 232 -11.95 -15.64 5.57
N ALA A 233 -11.65 -16.83 6.07
CA ALA A 233 -12.52 -17.98 5.89
C ALA A 233 -13.89 -17.78 6.52
N GLY A 234 -14.94 -17.93 5.71
CA GLY A 234 -16.32 -17.66 6.10
C GLY A 234 -16.68 -16.19 6.34
N LEU A 235 -15.82 -15.23 5.95
CA LEU A 235 -16.00 -13.79 6.11
C LEU A 235 -15.81 -13.03 4.78
N THR A 236 -16.08 -11.72 4.77
CA THR A 236 -15.94 -10.84 3.58
C THR A 236 -14.65 -10.05 3.54
N ASP A 237 -13.95 -9.94 4.66
CA ASP A 237 -12.79 -9.08 4.83
C ASP A 237 -11.52 -9.93 4.80
N LEU A 238 -10.39 -9.34 4.39
CA LEU A 238 -9.08 -9.99 4.48
C LEU A 238 -8.30 -9.38 5.65
N SER A 239 -8.04 -10.16 6.68
CA SER A 239 -7.20 -9.72 7.79
C SER A 239 -5.74 -9.95 7.46
N VAL A 240 -4.95 -8.88 7.52
CA VAL A 240 -3.49 -8.95 7.37
C VAL A 240 -2.87 -8.79 8.75
N ASN A 241 -2.46 -9.90 9.35
CA ASN A 241 -1.76 -9.89 10.64
C ASN A 241 -0.26 -10.12 10.40
N ALA A 242 0.57 -9.13 10.72
CA ALA A 242 2.02 -9.26 10.64
C ALA A 242 2.66 -8.74 11.94
N LYS A 243 3.52 -9.56 12.54
CA LYS A 243 4.38 -9.18 13.67
C LYS A 243 5.80 -8.99 13.16
N VAL A 244 6.35 -7.80 13.40
CA VAL A 244 7.75 -7.48 13.10
C VAL A 244 8.48 -7.29 14.43
N SER A 245 9.60 -7.98 14.61
CA SER A 245 10.39 -7.96 15.85
C SER A 245 11.88 -7.84 15.54
N VAL A 246 12.59 -7.05 16.32
CA VAL A 246 14.05 -6.88 16.23
C VAL A 246 14.68 -7.56 17.44
N PHE A 247 15.54 -8.55 17.21
CA PHE A 247 16.29 -9.23 18.26
C PHE A 247 17.68 -8.62 18.38
N GLY A 248 18.09 -8.30 19.61
CA GLY A 248 19.44 -7.81 19.89
C GLY A 248 20.50 -8.91 19.77
N ALA A 249 21.77 -8.50 19.68
CA ALA A 249 22.89 -9.42 19.69
C ALA A 249 23.01 -10.12 21.06
N SER A 250 23.14 -11.44 21.06
CA SER A 250 23.28 -12.28 22.25
C SER A 250 24.13 -13.51 21.93
N ALA A 251 24.69 -14.15 22.97
CA ALA A 251 25.43 -15.40 22.86
C ALA A 251 24.62 -16.53 22.18
N THR A 252 23.28 -16.44 22.17
CA THR A 252 22.37 -17.41 21.53
C THR A 252 21.81 -16.97 20.17
N THR A 253 21.79 -15.68 19.86
CA THR A 253 21.20 -15.13 18.59
C THR A 253 22.23 -14.59 17.62
N GLY A 254 23.52 -14.55 17.98
CA GLY A 254 24.59 -14.01 17.15
C GLY A 254 24.49 -12.50 16.99
N ASN A 255 24.83 -11.99 15.81
CA ASN A 255 24.59 -10.60 15.43
C ASN A 255 23.10 -10.44 15.18
N GLY A 256 22.40 -9.74 16.07
CA GLY A 256 20.93 -9.65 16.13
C GLY A 256 20.22 -9.55 14.77
N TYR A 257 18.99 -10.05 14.70
CA TYR A 257 18.26 -10.21 13.44
C TYR A 257 16.88 -9.56 13.46
N LEU A 258 16.41 -9.17 12.28
CA LEU A 258 15.03 -8.78 12.04
C LEU A 258 14.19 -10.02 11.75
N GLN A 259 13.09 -10.20 12.47
CA GLN A 259 12.14 -11.28 12.26
C GLN A 259 10.77 -10.71 11.89
N VAL A 260 10.20 -11.23 10.80
CA VAL A 260 8.83 -10.93 10.36
C VAL A 260 8.04 -12.22 10.40
N ILE A 261 6.94 -12.25 11.15
CA ILE A 261 6.00 -13.37 11.21
C ILE A 261 4.63 -12.89 10.76
N THR A 262 4.15 -13.40 9.63
CA THR A 262 2.81 -13.12 9.09
C THR A 262 1.85 -14.26 9.44
N GLY A 263 0.64 -13.92 9.87
CA GLY A 263 -0.44 -14.87 10.19
C GLY A 263 -0.17 -15.76 11.40
N SER A 264 0.25 -15.19 12.55
CA SER A 264 0.64 -15.98 13.75
C SER A 264 -0.46 -16.11 14.81
N GLY A 265 -0.75 -17.36 15.22
CA GLY A 265 -1.65 -17.70 16.34
C GLY A 265 -2.75 -18.69 15.95
N ALA A 266 -3.34 -19.39 16.93
CA ALA A 266 -4.46 -20.31 16.70
C ALA A 266 -5.75 -19.62 16.19
N SER A 267 -5.80 -18.29 16.32
CA SER A 267 -6.86 -17.41 15.82
C SER A 267 -6.50 -16.72 14.50
N THR A 268 -5.45 -17.15 13.81
CA THR A 268 -5.12 -16.60 12.48
C THR A 268 -6.25 -16.95 11.53
N PRO A 269 -6.90 -15.97 10.90
CA PRO A 269 -7.94 -16.27 9.92
C PRO A 269 -7.30 -17.02 8.76
N LYS A 270 -7.85 -18.21 8.50
CA LYS A 270 -7.56 -18.94 7.28
C LYS A 270 -8.05 -18.11 6.10
N THR A 271 -7.48 -18.29 4.93
CA THR A 271 -7.90 -17.52 3.74
C THR A 271 -8.72 -18.41 2.81
N ASP A 272 -9.89 -17.93 2.39
CA ASP A 272 -10.66 -18.50 1.30
C ASP A 272 -10.26 -17.81 -0.01
N ILE A 273 -10.06 -18.60 -1.05
CA ILE A 273 -9.83 -18.11 -2.41
C ILE A 273 -10.97 -18.61 -3.28
N TYR A 274 -11.72 -17.68 -3.87
CA TYR A 274 -12.77 -17.97 -4.83
C TYR A 274 -12.41 -17.39 -6.21
N VAL A 275 -12.41 -18.25 -7.22
CA VAL A 275 -12.15 -17.88 -8.62
C VAL A 275 -13.38 -18.19 -9.44
N SER A 276 -14.06 -17.16 -9.93
CA SER A 276 -15.32 -17.33 -10.67
C SER A 276 -15.13 -17.28 -12.17
N SER A 277 -15.93 -18.06 -12.90
CA SER A 277 -16.08 -18.00 -14.35
C SER A 277 -14.76 -18.17 -15.11
N VAL A 278 -14.00 -19.21 -14.79
CA VAL A 278 -12.76 -19.51 -15.52
C VAL A 278 -13.10 -19.91 -16.95
N LYS A 279 -12.51 -19.26 -17.95
CA LYS A 279 -12.68 -19.56 -19.38
C LYS A 279 -11.34 -19.90 -20.02
N LEU A 280 -11.34 -20.88 -20.91
CA LEU A 280 -10.15 -21.32 -21.66
C LEU A 280 -10.37 -21.10 -23.15
N GLY A 281 -9.44 -20.39 -23.81
CA GLY A 281 -9.30 -20.35 -25.27
C GLY A 281 -9.89 -19.14 -25.98
N SER A 282 -11.00 -18.55 -25.54
CA SER A 282 -11.50 -17.25 -26.04
C SER A 282 -12.56 -16.64 -25.13
N ALA A 283 -12.83 -15.33 -25.26
CA ALA A 283 -13.90 -14.65 -24.52
C ALA A 283 -15.31 -15.26 -24.72
N ALA A 284 -15.54 -15.88 -25.88
CA ALA A 284 -16.80 -16.53 -26.27
C ALA A 284 -16.88 -18.00 -25.84
N ALA A 285 -15.81 -18.59 -25.31
CA ALA A 285 -15.81 -19.96 -24.82
C ALA A 285 -16.67 -20.11 -23.54
N GLY A 286 -17.35 -21.25 -23.41
CA GLY A 286 -18.06 -21.61 -22.19
C GLY A 286 -17.11 -21.65 -21.00
N SER A 287 -17.54 -21.15 -19.85
CA SER A 287 -16.75 -21.26 -18.63
C SER A 287 -16.62 -22.73 -18.22
N ILE A 288 -15.43 -23.12 -17.77
CA ILE A 288 -15.19 -24.44 -17.16
C ILE A 288 -15.71 -24.52 -15.71
N GLY A 289 -16.36 -23.46 -15.22
CA GLY A 289 -16.90 -23.37 -13.87
C GLY A 289 -16.08 -22.48 -12.95
N ASP A 290 -16.39 -22.57 -11.66
CA ASP A 290 -15.75 -21.83 -10.58
C ASP A 290 -14.73 -22.74 -9.86
N VAL A 291 -13.69 -22.14 -9.28
CA VAL A 291 -12.68 -22.83 -8.45
C VAL A 291 -12.71 -22.24 -7.05
N GLU A 292 -12.91 -23.07 -6.04
CA GLU A 292 -13.00 -22.66 -4.64
C GLU A 292 -11.95 -23.41 -3.80
N VAL A 293 -11.14 -22.65 -3.06
CA VAL A 293 -10.19 -23.17 -2.07
C VAL A 293 -10.56 -22.57 -0.72
N GLN A 294 -11.09 -23.41 0.18
CA GLN A 294 -11.54 -22.98 1.50
C GLN A 294 -10.47 -23.24 2.57
N GLY A 295 -10.23 -22.26 3.43
CA GLY A 295 -9.47 -22.40 4.66
C GLY A 295 -7.97 -22.63 4.47
N MET A 296 -7.34 -22.02 3.46
CA MET A 296 -5.90 -22.10 3.25
C MET A 296 -5.14 -21.51 4.45
N GLN A 297 -4.21 -22.29 5.01
CA GLN A 297 -3.36 -21.90 6.14
C GLN A 297 -1.92 -22.29 5.84
N THR A 298 -1.01 -21.32 5.88
CA THR A 298 0.43 -21.57 5.82
C THR A 298 0.97 -21.96 7.20
N TYR A 299 2.05 -22.74 7.23
CA TYR A 299 2.74 -23.15 8.45
C TYR A 299 4.25 -22.93 8.29
N TYR A 300 4.93 -22.63 9.39
CA TYR A 300 6.39 -22.58 9.49
C TYR A 300 6.87 -23.42 10.67
N ASN A 301 8.06 -24.00 10.55
CA ASN A 301 8.60 -24.89 11.58
C ASN A 301 9.55 -24.14 12.52
N VAL A 302 9.44 -24.42 13.84
CA VAL A 302 10.29 -23.81 14.88
C VAL A 302 11.16 -24.82 15.64
N GLY A 303 11.40 -26.01 15.07
CA GLY A 303 12.18 -27.08 15.71
C GLY A 303 11.42 -27.86 16.80
N ALA A 304 10.22 -27.42 17.18
CA ALA A 304 9.31 -28.09 18.10
C ALA A 304 7.96 -28.50 17.47
N GLY A 305 7.80 -28.29 16.16
CA GLY A 305 6.57 -28.55 15.39
C GLY A 305 6.21 -27.42 14.44
N ASP A 306 5.18 -27.66 13.63
CA ASP A 306 4.62 -26.69 12.68
C ASP A 306 3.70 -25.71 13.41
N VAL A 307 3.95 -24.41 13.21
CA VAL A 307 3.17 -23.31 13.77
C VAL A 307 2.49 -22.58 12.62
N ALA A 308 1.21 -22.24 12.77
CA ALA A 308 0.46 -21.48 11.78
C ALA A 308 1.12 -20.11 11.50
N GLY A 309 1.31 -19.80 10.21
CA GLY A 309 1.87 -18.56 9.68
C GLY A 309 3.05 -18.75 8.73
N THR A 310 3.72 -17.66 8.40
CA THR A 310 4.97 -17.61 7.63
C THR A 310 6.02 -16.78 8.38
N ARG A 311 7.28 -17.22 8.41
CA ARG A 311 8.40 -16.54 9.11
C ARG A 311 9.53 -16.20 8.13
N ILE A 312 9.96 -14.94 8.14
CA ILE A 312 11.16 -14.44 7.43
C ILE A 312 12.16 -13.93 8.48
N THR A 313 13.44 -14.29 8.34
CA THR A 313 14.53 -13.85 9.24
C THR A 313 15.65 -13.23 8.42
N ILE A 314 16.05 -12.00 8.75
CA ILE A 314 17.11 -11.25 8.09
C ILE A 314 18.20 -10.94 9.13
N SER A 315 19.40 -11.49 8.93
CA SER A 315 20.55 -11.31 9.84
C SER A 315 21.74 -10.73 9.07
N GLY A 316 22.49 -9.84 9.72
CA GLY A 316 23.74 -9.31 9.19
C GLY A 316 24.93 -10.21 9.55
N HIS A 317 26.01 -10.11 8.77
CA HIS A 317 27.32 -10.62 9.18
C HIS A 317 28.02 -9.64 10.14
#